data_AF-A0A7C4XEU7-F1
#
_entry.id   AF-A0A7C4XEU7-F1
#
_cell.length_a   1.000
_cell.length_b   1.000
_cell.length_c   1.000
_cell.angle_alpha   90.00
_cell.angle_beta   90.00
_cell.angle_gamma   90.00
#
_symmetry.space_group_name_H-M   'P 1'
#
loop_
_entity.id
_entity.type
_entity.pdbx_description
1 polymer ?
#
loop_
_entity_poly.entity_id
_entity_poly.type
_entity_poly.pdbx_seq_one_letter_code
_entity_poly.pdbx_strand_id
1 'polypeptide(L)' 'MVRYKKIKHNIYPFFVELKKMLEADKDVIFCYLFGSYGRDNPNPLSDIDIAVY' A
#
# COMPACT_ATOMS: atom_id res chain seq x y z
N MET A 1 -4.10 -14.66 -3.30
CA MET A 1 -4.91 -14.19 -4.45
C MET A 1 -4.02 -14.22 -5.69
N VAL A 2 -4.41 -14.86 -6.80
CA VAL A 2 -3.57 -14.93 -8.01
C VAL A 2 -3.92 -13.73 -8.90
N ARG A 3 -2.94 -12.82 -9.12
CA ARG A 3 -3.12 -11.65 -9.99
C ARG A 3 -2.32 -11.82 -11.28
N TYR A 4 -2.97 -11.59 -12.43
CA TYR A 4 -2.35 -11.67 -13.75
C TYR A 4 -1.86 -10.32 -14.29
N LYS A 5 -2.14 -9.21 -13.58
CA LYS A 5 -1.84 -7.86 -14.05
C LYS A 5 -0.62 -7.30 -13.33
N LYS A 6 0.47 -7.11 -14.08
CA LYS A 6 1.72 -6.54 -13.57
C LYS A 6 1.57 -5.04 -13.29
N ILE A 7 2.12 -4.59 -12.17
CA ILE A 7 2.40 -3.17 -11.90
C ILE A 7 3.55 -2.75 -12.83
N LYS A 8 3.28 -1.80 -13.73
CA LYS A 8 4.24 -1.32 -14.74
C LYS A 8 4.65 0.14 -14.56
N HIS A 9 4.14 0.80 -13.52
CA HIS A 9 4.35 2.21 -13.26
C HIS A 9 4.80 2.41 -11.82
N ASN A 10 5.33 3.60 -11.53
CA ASN A 10 5.70 3.98 -10.17
C ASN A 10 4.43 4.16 -9.32
N ILE A 11 4.29 3.36 -8.26
CA ILE A 11 3.15 3.44 -7.35
C ILE A 11 3.43 4.23 -6.07
N TYR A 12 4.69 4.58 -5.78
CA TYR A 12 5.05 5.31 -4.55
C TYR A 12 4.29 6.64 -4.38
N PRO A 13 3.95 7.40 -5.45
CA PRO A 13 3.10 8.59 -5.31
C PRO A 13 1.72 8.28 -4.70
N PHE A 14 1.14 7.10 -4.96
CA PHE A 14 -0.13 6.71 -4.37
C PHE A 14 -0.04 6.47 -2.86
N PHE A 15 1.13 6.11 -2.33
CA PHE A 15 1.32 6.02 -0.88
C PHE A 15 1.24 7.39 -0.20
N VAL A 16 1.67 8.45 -0.88
CA VAL A 16 1.55 9.83 -0.37
C VAL A 16 0.09 10.25 -0.33
N GLU A 17 -0.68 9.93 -1.37
CA GLU A 17 -2.12 10.21 -1.42
C GLU A 17 -2.89 9.39 -0.38
N LEU A 18 -2.60 8.09 -0.30
CA LEU A 18 -3.20 7.19 0.68
C LEU A 18 -2.94 7.66 2.12
N LYS A 19 -1.71 8.09 2.42
CA LYS A 19 -1.36 8.65 3.72
C LYS A 19 -2.23 9.87 4.03
N LYS A 20 -2.33 10.84 3.12
CA LYS A 20 -3.17 12.03 3.32
C LYS A 20 -4.63 11.69 3.56
N MET A 21 -5.16 10.69 2.85
CA MET A 21 -6.53 10.23 3.02
C MET A 21 -6.76 9.61 4.40
N LEU A 22 -5.84 8.72 4.83
CA LEU A 22 -5.95 8.04 6.12
C LEU A 22 -5.72 9.00 7.30
N GLU A 23 -4.83 9.98 7.17
CA GLU A 23 -4.61 11.01 8.20
C GLU A 23 -5.80 11.98 8.34
N ALA A 24 -6.60 12.14 7.29
CA ALA A 24 -7.80 12.99 7.34
C ALA A 24 -9.01 12.29 7.97
N ASP A 25 -8.96 10.96 8.09
CA ASP A 25 -10.02 10.16 8.67
C ASP A 25 -9.84 10.08 10.20
N LYS A 26 -10.85 10.53 10.95
CA LYS A 26 -10.81 10.57 12.42
C LYS A 26 -11.05 9.20 13.06
N ASP A 27 -11.62 8.25 12.32
CA ASP A 27 -11.87 6.90 12.79
C ASP A 27 -10.64 6.01 12.63
N VAL A 28 -9.63 6.46 11.87
CA VAL A 28 -8.33 5.78 11.71
C VAL A 28 -7.37 6.25 12.81
N ILE A 29 -6.98 5.34 13.68
CA ILE A 29 -6.00 5.59 14.75
C ILE A 29 -4.59 5.36 14.21
N PHE A 30 -4.37 4.28 13.48
CA PHE A 30 -3.11 4.04 12.76
C PHE A 30 -3.28 3.13 11.55
N CYS A 31 -2.34 3.23 10.62
CA CYS A 31 -2.23 2.32 9.48
C CYS A 31 -0.77 1.89 9.31
N TYR A 32 -0.54 0.60 9.00
CA TYR A 32 0.79 0.10 8.69
C TYR A 32 0.81 -0.70 7.38
N LEU A 33 1.92 -0.55 6.67
CA LEU A 33 2.24 -1.27 5.44
C LEU A 33 3.00 -2.54 5.79
N PHE A 34 2.56 -3.67 5.26
CA PHE A 34 3.23 -4.96 5.43
C PHE A 34 3.43 -5.65 4.08
N GLY A 35 3.69 -6.96 4.09
CA GLY A 35 3.87 -7.74 2.87
C GLY A 35 5.18 -7.43 2.14
N SER A 36 5.17 -7.48 0.81
CA SER A 36 6.38 -7.25 0.01
C SER A 36 6.86 -5.80 0.04
N TYR A 37 5.92 -4.84 0.06
CA TYR A 37 6.27 -3.42 0.13
C TYR A 37 6.73 -3.01 1.53
N GLY A 38 6.19 -3.60 2.60
CA GLY A 38 6.69 -3.38 3.97
C GLY A 38 8.07 -4.00 4.25
N ARG A 39 8.52 -4.93 3.40
CA ARG A 39 9.84 -5.61 3.51
C ARG A 39 10.87 -5.12 2.49
N ASP A 40 10.55 -4.05 1.76
CA ASP A 40 11.41 -3.50 0.71
C ASP A 40 11.83 -4.53 -0.36
N ASN A 41 10.95 -5.48 -0.68
CA ASN A 41 11.16 -6.47 -1.74
C ASN A 41 9.92 -6.65 -2.63
N PRO A 42 9.38 -5.57 -3.24
CA PRO A 42 8.27 -5.68 -4.18
C PRO A 42 8.72 -6.26 -5.52
N ASN A 43 7.83 -7.01 -6.17
CA ASN A 43 7.98 -7.44 -7.56
C ASN A 43 6.78 -6.97 -8.40
N PRO A 44 6.82 -7.03 -9.74
CA PRO A 44 5.72 -6.53 -10.56
C PRO A 44 4.36 -7.22 -10.35
N LEU A 45 4.31 -8.37 -9.67
CA LEU A 45 3.07 -9.07 -9.29
C LEU A 45 2.72 -8.90 -7.81
N SER A 46 3.50 -8.13 -7.07
CA SER A 46 3.22 -7.81 -5.67
C SER A 46 1.91 -7.07 -5.53
N ASP A 47 1.24 -7.37 -4.43
CA ASP A 47 0.09 -6.62 -3.94
C ASP A 47 0.55 -5.59 -2.90
N ILE A 48 -0.36 -4.66 -2.57
CA ILE A 48 -0.16 -3.68 -1.51
C ILE A 48 -0.96 -4.17 -0.31
N ASP A 49 -0.26 -4.54 0.76
CA ASP A 49 -0.86 -5.05 1.98
C ASP A 49 -0.83 -3.96 3.06
N ILE A 50 -2.01 -3.47 3.46
CA ILE A 50 -2.18 -2.47 4.52
C ILE A 50 -3.13 -2.99 5.59
N ALA A 51 -2.86 -2.62 6.83
CA ALA A 51 -3.76 -2.86 7.96
C ALA A 51 -4.07 -1.52 8.61
N VAL A 52 -5.37 -1.28 8.81
CA VAL A 52 -5.93 -0.05 9.37
C VAL A 52 -6.59 -0.40 10.70
N TYR A 53 -6.32 0.38 11.72
CA TYR A 53 -6.89 0.27 13.07
C TYR A 53 -7.49 1.61 13.48
#